data_AF-A0AA38P7Q6-F1
#
_entry.id   AF-A0AA38P7Q6-F1
#
_cell.length_a   1.000
_cell.length_b   1.000
_cell.length_c   1.000
_cell.angle_alpha   90.00
_cell.angle_beta   90.00
_cell.angle_gamma   90.00
#
_symmetry.space_group_name_H-M   'P 1'
#
loop_
_entity.id
_entity.type
_entity.pdbx_description
1 polymer ?
#
loop_
_entity_poly.entity_id
_entity_poly.type
_entity_poly.pdbx_seq_one_letter_code
_entity_poly.pdbx_strand_id
1 'polypeptide(L)'
;MVLSIAQPTGRYASTCGYCSPPGERSERESARHVASLNAIQLSCEVYQMLIDRGWRRSGSFCYKPHLRSSCCPLYTIKLDVLSFKPSKHHKKIINRWNKFIQHGNDLPVGNQKGKDNARFDLISSIHAREIGSSADKEFAHRFEMTLEPSSYAEEKYELFEKYQTQIHHDASTRSGFRRFLVTTPLQREQIPYPSPPSSRLPSHYGSYHWCYRLDGKLIAISVIDILPECVSSVYFMYDRDYEAYSLGKLSALKECVLAQELHAAGAPGLNYLYLGYYVHSCQKMRHVYFIRRNLGHGMIDRQYLKGVFRAGSVD
;
A
#
# COMPACT_ATOMS: atom_id res chain seq x y z
N MET A 1 -4.25 8.15 26.91
CA MET A 1 -5.23 8.47 25.87
C MET A 1 -4.70 9.66 25.08
N VAL A 2 -4.44 9.50 23.79
CA VAL A 2 -3.97 10.60 22.94
C VAL A 2 -5.16 11.47 22.55
N LEU A 3 -5.08 12.77 22.80
CA LEU A 3 -6.10 13.74 22.38
C LEU A 3 -6.04 13.93 20.85
N SER A 4 -7.19 13.83 20.18
CA SER A 4 -7.32 14.16 18.76
C SER A 4 -7.83 15.59 18.58
N ILE A 5 -7.14 16.38 17.76
CA ILE A 5 -7.41 17.80 17.51
C ILE A 5 -7.50 18.01 16.00
N ALA A 6 -8.63 18.54 15.55
CA ALA A 6 -8.87 18.84 14.14
C ALA A 6 -9.71 20.10 13.98
N GLN A 7 -9.50 20.80 12.88
CA GLN A 7 -10.32 21.93 12.45
C GLN A 7 -11.26 21.48 11.32
N PRO A 8 -12.57 21.39 11.55
CA PRO A 8 -13.54 21.09 10.50
C PRO A 8 -13.53 22.18 9.42
N THR A 9 -13.52 21.78 8.15
CA THR A 9 -13.59 22.70 7.01
C THR A 9 -14.92 22.58 6.25
N GLY A 10 -15.74 21.58 6.59
CA GLY A 10 -17.10 21.44 6.07
C GLY A 10 -17.19 20.71 4.73
N ARG A 11 -18.20 21.04 3.92
CA ARG A 11 -18.38 20.47 2.58
C ARG A 11 -17.49 21.21 1.59
N TYR A 12 -16.95 20.49 0.63
CA TYR A 12 -16.22 21.10 -0.48
C TYR A 12 -16.29 20.24 -1.74
N ALA A 13 -16.00 20.87 -2.86
CA ALA A 13 -15.82 20.20 -4.14
C ALA A 13 -14.40 20.49 -4.65
N SER A 14 -13.89 19.62 -5.52
CA SER A 14 -12.62 19.82 -6.18
C SER A 14 -12.63 19.22 -7.58
N THR A 15 -11.65 19.59 -8.39
CA THR A 15 -11.41 18.96 -9.68
C THR A 15 -11.00 17.49 -9.48
N CYS A 16 -11.51 16.60 -10.33
CA CYS A 16 -11.26 15.17 -10.27
C CYS A 16 -10.02 14.80 -11.10
N GLY A 17 -9.14 13.96 -10.56
CA GLY A 17 -7.97 13.45 -11.27
C GLY A 17 -8.16 12.09 -11.96
N TYR A 18 -9.38 11.53 -11.97
CA TYR A 18 -9.63 10.17 -12.46
C TYR A 18 -10.43 10.10 -13.75
N CYS A 19 -11.28 11.10 -14.03
CA CYS A 19 -12.11 11.14 -15.24
C CYS A 19 -11.44 11.88 -16.40
N SER A 20 -10.26 12.45 -16.19
CA SER A 20 -9.49 13.17 -17.21
C SER A 20 -8.33 12.31 -17.75
N PRO A 21 -7.77 12.67 -18.92
CA PRO A 21 -6.55 12.06 -19.43
C PRO A 21 -5.38 12.06 -18.42
N PRO A 22 -4.37 11.19 -18.60
CA PRO A 22 -3.21 11.20 -17.72
C PRO A 22 -2.49 12.56 -17.68
N GLY A 23 -2.17 13.04 -16.48
CA GLY A 23 -1.54 14.36 -16.27
C GLY A 23 -2.55 15.50 -16.11
N GLU A 24 -3.85 15.24 -16.30
CA GLU A 24 -4.89 16.27 -16.28
C GLU A 24 -5.91 16.05 -15.16
N ARG A 25 -6.60 17.15 -14.80
CA ARG A 25 -7.75 17.14 -13.89
C ARG A 25 -8.98 17.65 -14.62
N SER A 26 -10.17 17.35 -14.11
CA SER A 26 -11.41 17.84 -14.71
C SER A 26 -11.50 19.36 -14.61
N GLU A 27 -11.96 20.03 -15.66
CA GLU A 27 -12.12 21.49 -15.69
C GLU A 27 -13.08 21.99 -14.59
N ARG A 28 -14.17 21.24 -14.36
CA ARG A 28 -15.16 21.54 -13.31
C ARG A 28 -14.88 20.80 -12.02
N GLU A 29 -15.36 21.34 -10.91
CA GLU A 29 -15.34 20.66 -9.60
C GLU A 29 -16.35 19.50 -9.56
N SER A 30 -15.86 18.31 -9.89
CA SER A 30 -16.65 17.09 -10.07
C SER A 30 -16.41 16.03 -8.99
N ALA A 31 -15.40 16.21 -8.13
CA ALA A 31 -15.21 15.42 -6.91
C ALA A 31 -15.90 16.11 -5.73
N ARG A 32 -16.95 15.50 -5.18
CA ARG A 32 -17.77 16.07 -4.10
C ARG A 32 -17.45 15.39 -2.78
N HIS A 33 -17.48 16.15 -1.69
CA HIS A 33 -17.16 15.66 -0.34
C HIS A 33 -18.22 16.12 0.66
N VAL A 34 -18.72 15.19 1.48
CA VAL A 34 -19.76 15.49 2.48
C VAL A 34 -19.19 16.21 3.71
N ALA A 35 -17.90 16.03 3.98
CA ALA A 35 -17.19 16.64 5.08
C ALA A 35 -15.68 16.58 4.84
N SER A 36 -14.96 17.55 5.38
CA SER A 36 -13.50 17.57 5.49
C SER A 36 -13.04 18.25 6.76
N LEU A 37 -11.79 17.98 7.13
CA LEU A 37 -11.10 18.57 8.26
C LEU A 37 -9.60 18.65 8.00
N ASN A 38 -8.96 19.63 8.61
CA ASN A 38 -7.50 19.67 8.79
C ASN A 38 -7.18 19.05 10.14
N ALA A 39 -6.53 17.88 10.13
CA ALA A 39 -6.07 17.21 11.33
C ALA A 39 -4.76 17.85 11.81
N ILE A 40 -4.79 18.41 13.01
CA ILE A 40 -3.60 18.94 13.68
C ILE A 40 -2.90 17.79 14.42
N GLN A 41 -3.70 16.95 15.07
CA GLN A 41 -3.25 15.79 15.82
C GLN A 41 -4.36 14.71 15.81
N LEU A 42 -4.01 13.44 15.61
CA LEU A 42 -4.94 12.33 15.67
C LEU A 42 -4.32 11.18 16.44
N SER A 43 -5.12 10.54 17.29
CA SER A 43 -4.82 9.17 17.71
C SER A 43 -5.06 8.21 16.54
N CYS A 44 -4.29 7.13 16.51
CA CYS A 44 -4.42 6.04 15.56
C CYS A 44 -5.79 5.36 15.68
N GLU A 45 -6.37 5.32 16.89
CA GLU A 45 -7.74 4.83 17.12
C GLU A 45 -8.80 5.70 16.46
N VAL A 46 -8.74 7.03 16.63
CA VAL A 46 -9.69 7.94 15.97
C VAL A 46 -9.52 7.86 14.45
N TYR A 47 -8.30 7.77 13.96
CA TYR A 47 -8.07 7.63 12.51
C TYR A 47 -8.56 6.28 11.96
N GLN A 48 -8.42 5.18 12.71
CA GLN A 48 -9.03 3.88 12.39
C GLN A 48 -10.56 4.04 12.21
N MET A 49 -11.23 4.66 13.19
CA MET A 49 -12.67 4.93 13.12
C MET A 49 -13.08 5.75 11.90
N LEU A 50 -12.23 6.69 11.46
CA LEU A 50 -12.46 7.50 10.26
C LEU A 50 -12.37 6.65 8.99
N ILE A 51 -11.29 5.88 8.80
CA ILE A 51 -11.12 5.06 7.59
C ILE A 51 -12.20 3.98 7.45
N ASP A 52 -12.67 3.42 8.57
CA ASP A 52 -13.75 2.43 8.61
C ASP A 52 -15.09 3.02 8.15
N ARG A 53 -15.26 4.34 8.33
CA ARG A 53 -16.43 5.10 7.88
C ARG A 53 -16.25 5.74 6.50
N GLY A 54 -15.20 5.33 5.77
CA GLY A 54 -14.92 5.75 4.41
C GLY A 54 -14.26 7.13 4.29
N TRP A 55 -13.69 7.66 5.38
CA TRP A 55 -12.83 8.82 5.28
C TRP A 55 -11.49 8.47 4.62
N ARG A 56 -10.85 9.50 4.08
CA ARG A 56 -9.55 9.44 3.40
C ARG A 56 -8.66 10.55 3.92
N ARG A 57 -7.35 10.40 3.73
CA ARG A 57 -6.33 11.34 4.18
C ARG A 57 -5.31 11.62 3.09
N SER A 58 -4.83 12.85 3.04
CA SER A 58 -3.67 13.29 2.27
C SER A 58 -2.85 14.23 3.16
N GLY A 59 -1.72 13.76 3.67
CA GLY A 59 -0.99 14.44 4.75
C GLY A 59 -1.88 14.66 5.98
N SER A 60 -2.07 15.91 6.36
CA SER A 60 -2.96 16.31 7.47
C SER A 60 -4.42 16.53 7.06
N PHE A 61 -4.74 16.58 5.76
CA PHE A 61 -6.09 16.84 5.31
C PHE A 61 -6.91 15.55 5.23
N CYS A 62 -8.03 15.48 5.95
CA CYS A 62 -8.95 14.36 5.91
C CYS A 62 -10.28 14.75 5.27
N TYR A 63 -10.85 13.85 4.48
CA TYR A 63 -12.09 14.11 3.75
C TYR A 63 -12.95 12.86 3.60
N LYS A 64 -14.26 13.05 3.51
CA LYS A 64 -15.23 11.99 3.24
C LYS A 64 -15.89 12.20 1.87
N PRO A 65 -15.54 11.37 0.86
CA PRO A 65 -16.12 11.47 -0.48
C PRO A 65 -17.65 11.29 -0.48
N HIS A 66 -18.35 12.08 -1.28
CA HIS A 66 -19.77 11.91 -1.56
C HIS A 66 -19.97 10.98 -2.77
N LEU A 67 -19.96 9.66 -2.53
CA LEU A 67 -19.92 8.65 -3.61
C LEU A 67 -20.97 8.85 -4.71
N ARG A 68 -22.22 9.20 -4.37
CA ARG A 68 -23.31 9.39 -5.34
C ARG A 68 -23.19 10.64 -6.22
N SER A 69 -22.46 11.66 -5.74
CA SER A 69 -22.42 12.99 -6.37
C SER A 69 -21.05 13.30 -6.97
N SER A 70 -20.06 12.43 -6.74
CA SER A 70 -18.76 12.50 -7.39
C SER A 70 -18.81 11.78 -8.73
N CYS A 71 -18.18 12.36 -9.76
CA CYS A 71 -18.05 11.72 -11.08
C CYS A 71 -17.32 10.37 -11.03
N CYS A 72 -16.40 10.22 -10.07
CA CYS A 72 -15.60 9.03 -9.85
C CYS A 72 -15.76 8.54 -8.40
N PRO A 73 -16.67 7.59 -8.15
CA PRO A 73 -16.86 7.04 -6.80
C PRO A 73 -15.64 6.24 -6.32
N LEU A 74 -15.21 6.48 -5.08
CA LEU A 74 -14.04 5.82 -4.47
C LEU A 74 -14.50 4.62 -3.62
N TYR A 75 -14.36 3.40 -4.14
CA TYR A 75 -14.73 2.18 -3.41
C TYR A 75 -13.56 1.68 -2.57
N THR A 76 -13.69 1.60 -1.24
CA THR A 76 -12.64 1.08 -0.35
C THR A 76 -12.23 -0.34 -0.73
N ILE A 77 -10.93 -0.61 -0.71
CA ILE A 77 -10.38 -1.95 -0.86
C ILE A 77 -9.78 -2.37 0.48
N LYS A 78 -10.40 -3.37 1.08
CA LYS A 78 -10.01 -3.97 2.35
C LYS A 78 -9.83 -5.47 2.13
N LEU A 79 -8.74 -6.01 2.65
CA LEU A 79 -8.40 -7.43 2.60
C LEU A 79 -8.35 -7.96 4.02
N ASP A 80 -9.08 -9.04 4.30
CA ASP A 80 -8.86 -9.88 5.48
C ASP A 80 -7.58 -10.69 5.28
N VAL A 81 -6.55 -10.35 6.06
CA VAL A 81 -5.21 -10.94 5.92
C VAL A 81 -5.15 -12.34 6.53
N LEU A 82 -5.98 -12.66 7.51
CA LEU A 82 -5.99 -13.98 8.14
C LEU A 82 -6.60 -15.05 7.23
N SER A 83 -7.58 -14.65 6.41
CA SER A 83 -8.19 -15.51 5.40
C SER A 83 -7.39 -15.58 4.09
N PHE A 84 -6.39 -14.71 3.91
CA PHE A 84 -5.71 -14.54 2.64
C PHE A 84 -4.90 -15.78 2.25
N LYS A 85 -5.05 -16.21 0.98
CA LYS A 85 -4.28 -17.31 0.39
C LYS A 85 -3.62 -16.84 -0.90
N PRO A 86 -2.30 -17.00 -1.06
CA PRO A 86 -1.60 -16.54 -2.26
C PRO A 86 -2.01 -17.36 -3.49
N SER A 87 -2.42 -16.68 -4.56
CA SER A 87 -2.72 -17.26 -5.87
C SER A 87 -1.45 -17.75 -6.58
N LYS A 88 -1.60 -18.54 -7.66
CA LYS A 88 -0.47 -18.93 -8.52
C LYS A 88 0.31 -17.71 -9.04
N HIS A 89 -0.38 -16.61 -9.32
CA HIS A 89 0.23 -15.36 -9.78
C HIS A 89 1.06 -14.69 -8.68
N HIS A 90 0.56 -14.64 -7.44
CA HIS A 90 1.31 -14.10 -6.30
C HIS A 90 2.60 -14.89 -6.06
N LYS A 91 2.51 -16.23 -6.07
CA LYS A 91 3.68 -17.12 -5.96
C LYS A 91 4.70 -16.87 -7.07
N LYS A 92 4.25 -16.67 -8.31
CA LYS A 92 5.13 -16.38 -9.45
C LYS A 92 5.90 -15.07 -9.26
N ILE A 93 5.27 -14.03 -8.73
CA ILE A 93 5.92 -12.73 -8.46
C ILE A 93 6.99 -12.90 -7.38
N ILE A 94 6.65 -13.51 -6.25
CA ILE A 94 7.59 -13.75 -5.13
C ILE A 94 8.79 -14.56 -5.62
N ASN A 95 8.52 -15.67 -6.33
CA ASN A 95 9.59 -16.53 -6.85
C ASN A 95 10.46 -15.83 -7.89
N ARG A 96 9.88 -14.95 -8.73
CA ARG A 96 10.66 -14.16 -9.70
C ARG A 96 11.61 -13.21 -8.96
N TRP A 97 11.12 -12.47 -7.97
CA TRP A 97 11.95 -11.57 -7.18
C TRP A 97 13.06 -12.34 -6.45
N ASN A 98 12.70 -13.42 -5.77
CA ASN A 98 13.68 -14.22 -5.03
C ASN A 98 14.77 -14.82 -5.93
N LYS A 99 14.42 -15.24 -7.16
CA LYS A 99 15.39 -15.71 -8.15
C LYS A 99 16.31 -14.59 -8.63
N PHE A 100 15.76 -13.40 -8.87
CA PHE A 100 16.56 -12.24 -9.25
C PHE A 100 17.55 -11.88 -8.14
N ILE A 101 17.13 -11.82 -6.88
CA ILE A 101 18.06 -11.55 -5.77
C ILE A 101 19.15 -12.62 -5.70
N GLN A 102 18.78 -13.89 -5.89
CA GLN A 102 19.72 -15.00 -5.75
C GLN A 102 20.74 -15.09 -6.90
N HIS A 103 20.31 -14.86 -8.15
CA HIS A 103 21.08 -15.18 -9.35
C HIS A 103 21.33 -13.98 -10.27
N GLY A 104 20.79 -12.81 -9.96
CA GLY A 104 20.84 -11.64 -10.82
C GLY A 104 20.05 -11.86 -12.11
N ASN A 105 20.57 -11.30 -13.21
CA ASN A 105 20.02 -11.52 -14.53
C ASN A 105 20.43 -12.88 -15.13
N ASP A 106 21.41 -13.55 -14.52
CA ASP A 106 21.92 -14.84 -14.96
C ASP A 106 21.03 -15.96 -14.43
N LEU A 107 19.97 -16.27 -15.15
CA LEU A 107 19.15 -17.43 -14.81
C LEU A 107 19.95 -18.71 -15.08
N PRO A 108 20.07 -19.64 -14.10
CA PRO A 108 20.68 -20.93 -14.37
C PRO A 108 19.93 -21.61 -15.52
N VAL A 109 20.67 -21.95 -16.58
CA VAL A 109 20.18 -22.68 -17.76
C VAL A 109 19.84 -24.09 -17.32
N GLY A 110 18.61 -24.27 -16.84
CA GLY A 110 18.15 -25.54 -16.32
C GLY A 110 16.78 -25.36 -15.70
N ASN A 111 15.80 -26.05 -16.27
CA ASN A 111 14.47 -26.15 -15.70
C ASN A 111 14.58 -26.98 -14.40
N GLN A 112 15.05 -26.37 -13.31
CA GLN A 112 14.92 -26.94 -11.98
C GLN A 112 13.43 -26.90 -11.65
N LYS A 113 12.71 -27.92 -12.14
CA LYS A 113 11.48 -28.41 -11.53
C LYS A 113 11.88 -28.81 -10.12
N GLY A 114 11.88 -27.84 -9.21
CA GLY A 114 12.06 -28.11 -7.79
C GLY A 114 11.04 -29.18 -7.39
N LYS A 115 11.55 -30.34 -6.99
CA LYS A 115 10.82 -31.31 -6.18
C LYS A 115 10.55 -30.66 -4.83
N ASP A 116 9.60 -29.75 -4.77
CA ASP A 116 9.03 -29.31 -3.51
C ASP A 116 7.51 -29.42 -3.64
N ASN A 117 7.02 -30.61 -3.32
CA ASN A 117 5.63 -30.82 -2.93
C ASN A 117 5.31 -30.14 -1.58
N ALA A 118 6.24 -29.37 -1.02
CA ALA A 118 6.02 -28.56 0.16
C ALA A 118 4.94 -27.51 -0.12
N ARG A 119 4.01 -27.41 0.83
CA ARG A 119 2.96 -26.37 0.83
C ARG A 119 3.65 -25.00 0.86
N PHE A 120 3.39 -24.17 -0.16
CA PHE A 120 3.91 -22.80 -0.23
C PHE A 120 3.55 -22.02 1.04
N ASP A 121 4.57 -21.59 1.78
CA ASP A 121 4.42 -20.72 2.94
C ASP A 121 4.71 -19.26 2.54
N LEU A 122 3.72 -18.38 2.75
CA LEU A 122 3.79 -16.99 2.29
C LEU A 122 4.84 -16.19 3.06
N ILE A 123 4.83 -16.30 4.40
CA ILE A 123 5.69 -15.52 5.29
C ILE A 123 7.15 -15.87 4.99
N SER A 124 7.52 -17.15 5.07
CA SER A 124 8.88 -17.59 4.79
C SER A 124 9.33 -17.23 3.37
N SER A 125 8.46 -17.32 2.36
CA SER A 125 8.82 -16.97 0.98
C SER A 125 9.07 -15.48 0.79
N ILE A 126 8.37 -14.61 1.54
CA ILE A 126 8.59 -13.16 1.52
C ILE A 126 9.93 -12.81 2.21
N HIS A 127 10.25 -13.46 3.33
CA HIS A 127 11.50 -13.21 4.06
C HIS A 127 12.75 -13.93 3.51
N ALA A 128 12.57 -14.88 2.59
CA ALA A 128 13.61 -15.81 2.14
C ALA A 128 14.92 -15.14 1.65
N ARG A 129 14.85 -13.88 1.20
CA ARG A 129 15.97 -13.14 0.61
C ARG A 129 16.20 -11.77 1.26
N GLU A 130 15.58 -11.52 2.40
CA GLU A 130 15.91 -10.38 3.26
C GLU A 130 17.20 -10.64 4.03
N ILE A 131 18.07 -9.65 4.16
CA ILE A 131 19.26 -9.76 5.03
C ILE A 131 18.83 -10.18 6.45
N GLY A 132 19.54 -11.16 7.00
CA GLY A 132 19.29 -11.75 8.32
C GLY A 132 18.41 -13.01 8.32
N SER A 133 18.00 -13.55 7.17
CA SER A 133 17.33 -14.86 7.07
C SER A 133 18.26 -16.03 6.72
N SER A 134 19.50 -15.77 6.29
CA SER A 134 20.54 -16.78 6.07
C SER A 134 21.92 -16.10 6.11
N ALA A 135 22.76 -16.49 7.07
CA ALA A 135 24.08 -15.91 7.28
C ALA A 135 25.15 -16.38 6.27
N ASP A 136 24.87 -17.39 5.44
CA ASP A 136 25.92 -18.17 4.77
C ASP A 136 25.74 -18.35 3.24
N LYS A 137 25.02 -17.47 2.54
CA LYS A 137 24.90 -17.57 1.07
C LYS A 137 25.19 -16.23 0.39
N GLU A 138 26.19 -16.21 -0.48
CA GLU A 138 26.40 -15.13 -1.44
C GLU A 138 25.22 -15.09 -2.41
N PHE A 139 24.35 -14.09 -2.25
CA PHE A 139 23.34 -13.75 -3.23
C PHE A 139 23.95 -12.80 -4.27
N ALA A 140 23.51 -12.91 -5.53
CA ALA A 140 23.93 -11.99 -6.58
C ALA A 140 23.61 -10.52 -6.25
N HIS A 141 22.52 -10.28 -5.52
CA HIS A 141 22.16 -8.97 -5.02
C HIS A 141 21.91 -8.97 -3.52
N ARG A 142 22.22 -7.85 -2.87
CA ARG A 142 21.96 -7.57 -1.46
C ARG A 142 20.63 -6.81 -1.34
N PHE A 143 19.58 -7.49 -0.90
CA PHE A 143 18.24 -6.88 -0.73
C PHE A 143 17.88 -6.64 0.74
N GLU A 144 17.63 -5.38 1.06
CA GLU A 144 17.29 -4.92 2.40
C GLU A 144 15.92 -4.28 2.43
N MET A 145 15.21 -4.52 3.53
CA MET A 145 13.97 -3.84 3.83
C MET A 145 14.03 -3.28 5.24
N THR A 146 13.80 -1.98 5.36
CA THR A 146 13.77 -1.30 6.64
C THR A 146 12.42 -0.64 6.84
N LEU A 147 11.78 -0.95 7.96
CA LEU A 147 10.60 -0.24 8.42
C LEU A 147 11.02 0.87 9.36
N GLU A 148 10.77 2.11 8.99
CA GLU A 148 11.15 3.27 9.78
C GLU A 148 10.01 4.27 9.90
N PRO A 149 9.95 5.06 10.99
CA PRO A 149 8.97 6.13 11.10
C PRO A 149 9.04 7.06 9.89
N SER A 150 7.88 7.53 9.44
CA SER A 150 7.82 8.45 8.31
C SER A 150 8.68 9.68 8.59
N SER A 151 9.62 9.93 7.69
CA SER A 151 10.65 10.95 7.84
C SER A 151 11.12 11.43 6.47
N TYR A 152 11.58 12.68 6.43
CA TYR A 152 12.21 13.24 5.25
C TYR A 152 13.66 12.75 5.16
N ALA A 153 14.05 12.32 3.96
CA ALA A 153 15.44 12.13 3.58
C ALA A 153 15.58 12.50 2.10
N GLU A 154 16.75 13.00 1.70
CA GLU A 154 16.96 13.49 0.34
C GLU A 154 16.82 12.38 -0.71
N GLU A 155 17.43 11.21 -0.47
CA GLU A 155 17.28 10.02 -1.33
C GLU A 155 15.82 9.57 -1.52
N LYS A 156 14.95 9.76 -0.53
CA LYS A 156 13.51 9.45 -0.66
C LYS A 156 12.80 10.43 -1.58
N TYR A 157 13.18 11.70 -1.50
CA TYR A 157 12.68 12.73 -2.40
C TYR A 157 13.17 12.52 -3.83
N GLU A 158 14.44 12.18 -4.03
CA GLU A 158 15.00 11.88 -5.36
C GLU A 158 14.26 10.72 -6.03
N LEU A 159 13.96 9.64 -5.29
CA LEU A 159 13.13 8.54 -5.80
C LEU A 159 11.72 9.02 -6.14
N PHE A 160 11.10 9.82 -5.28
CA PHE A 160 9.77 10.38 -5.53
C PHE A 160 9.74 11.27 -6.77
N GLU A 161 10.71 12.15 -6.94
CA GLU A 161 10.83 13.05 -8.09
C GLU A 161 11.03 12.26 -9.39
N LYS A 162 11.93 11.26 -9.37
CA LYS A 162 12.11 10.32 -10.49
C LYS A 162 10.79 9.62 -10.84
N TYR A 163 10.08 9.11 -9.84
CA TYR A 163 8.79 8.43 -10.01
C TYR A 163 7.73 9.36 -10.59
N GLN A 164 7.54 10.56 -10.03
CA GLN A 164 6.55 11.55 -10.50
C GLN A 164 6.82 11.96 -11.96
N THR A 165 8.08 12.22 -12.29
CA THR A 165 8.46 12.63 -13.65
C THR A 165 8.22 11.51 -14.67
N GLN A 166 8.63 10.28 -14.34
CA GLN A 166 8.57 9.17 -15.29
C GLN A 166 7.21 8.50 -15.41
N ILE A 167 6.41 8.48 -14.33
CA ILE A 167 5.11 7.77 -14.28
C ILE A 167 3.94 8.73 -14.43
N HIS A 168 4.02 9.89 -13.78
CA HIS A 168 2.93 10.86 -13.72
C HIS A 168 3.11 12.05 -14.66
N HIS A 169 4.31 12.27 -15.20
CA HIS A 169 4.67 13.46 -15.98
C HIS A 169 4.43 14.77 -15.23
N ASP A 170 4.52 14.71 -13.90
CA ASP A 170 4.27 15.83 -13.00
C ASP A 170 5.57 16.33 -12.38
N ALA A 171 5.73 17.65 -12.29
CA ALA A 171 6.78 18.25 -11.47
C ALA A 171 6.50 18.02 -9.98
N SER A 172 7.54 17.77 -9.20
CA SER A 172 7.45 17.57 -7.76
C SER A 172 8.29 18.60 -7.02
N THR A 173 7.98 18.84 -5.73
CA THR A 173 8.78 19.72 -4.88
C THR A 173 9.01 19.05 -3.54
N ARG A 174 10.14 19.37 -2.89
CA ARG A 174 10.48 18.88 -1.54
C ARG A 174 9.39 19.19 -0.51
N SER A 175 8.81 20.39 -0.58
CA SER A 175 7.70 20.80 0.31
C SER A 175 6.42 20.00 0.02
N GLY A 176 6.11 19.75 -1.26
CA GLY A 176 5.01 18.88 -1.67
C GLY A 176 5.18 17.45 -1.17
N PHE A 177 6.37 16.87 -1.34
CA PHE A 177 6.73 15.54 -0.83
C PHE A 177 6.59 15.46 0.69
N ARG A 178 7.15 16.44 1.42
CA ARG A 178 7.02 16.51 2.88
C ARG A 178 5.56 16.53 3.30
N ARG A 179 4.78 17.47 2.76
CA ARG A 179 3.36 17.62 3.10
C ARG A 179 2.53 16.37 2.78
N PHE A 180 2.85 15.68 1.68
CA PHE A 180 2.03 14.57 1.20
C PHE A 180 2.39 13.24 1.87
N LEU A 181 3.68 12.94 2.00
CA LEU A 181 4.15 11.59 2.36
C LEU A 181 4.95 11.53 3.66
N VAL A 182 5.39 12.66 4.21
CA VAL A 182 6.18 12.71 5.45
C VAL A 182 5.36 13.20 6.63
N THR A 183 4.71 14.36 6.47
CA THR A 183 3.93 15.00 7.51
C THR A 183 2.66 14.20 7.79
N THR A 184 2.52 13.77 9.05
CA THR A 184 1.36 13.01 9.51
C THR A 184 0.79 13.64 10.78
N PRO A 185 -0.54 13.69 10.95
CA PRO A 185 -1.16 14.09 12.21
C PRO A 185 -1.18 12.92 13.22
N LEU A 186 -0.88 11.69 12.79
CA LEU A 186 -0.96 10.51 13.64
C LEU A 186 0.12 10.55 14.71
N GLN A 187 -0.31 10.46 15.95
CA GLN A 187 0.60 10.29 17.09
C GLN A 187 1.06 8.85 17.18
N ARG A 188 2.31 8.67 17.62
CA ARG A 188 2.87 7.34 17.85
C ARG A 188 2.33 6.80 19.17
N GLU A 189 1.63 5.69 19.08
CA GLU A 189 1.00 5.03 20.23
C GLU A 189 1.58 3.62 20.37
N GLN A 190 1.92 3.21 21.58
CA GLN A 190 2.51 1.89 21.80
C GLN A 190 1.54 0.78 21.37
N ILE A 191 2.04 -0.21 20.63
CA ILE A 191 1.27 -1.42 20.32
C ILE A 191 1.23 -2.27 21.59
N PRO A 192 0.05 -2.70 22.08
CA PRO A 192 -0.10 -3.38 23.36
C PRO A 192 0.26 -4.86 23.26
N TYR A 193 1.50 -5.17 22.87
CA TYR A 193 1.98 -6.55 22.83
C TYR A 193 2.03 -7.16 24.24
N PRO A 194 1.71 -8.46 24.40
CA PRO A 194 1.85 -9.16 25.67
C PRO A 194 3.31 -9.36 26.09
N SER A 195 4.24 -9.35 25.12
CA SER A 195 5.68 -9.45 25.32
C SER A 195 6.42 -8.59 24.30
N PRO A 196 7.67 -8.17 24.54
CA PRO A 196 8.45 -7.42 23.56
C PRO A 196 8.46 -8.16 22.20
N PRO A 197 8.10 -7.49 21.10
CA PRO A 197 8.05 -8.13 19.79
C PRO A 197 9.46 -8.38 19.26
N SER A 198 9.57 -9.16 18.18
CA SER A 198 10.85 -9.27 17.47
C SER A 198 11.31 -7.90 16.97
N SER A 199 12.63 -7.71 16.82
CA SER A 199 13.20 -6.45 16.33
C SER A 199 12.76 -6.07 14.91
N ARG A 200 12.14 -7.01 14.17
CA ARG A 200 11.58 -6.77 12.83
C ARG A 200 10.22 -6.09 12.86
N LEU A 201 9.51 -6.16 13.99
CA LEU A 201 8.19 -5.58 14.14
C LEU A 201 8.25 -4.20 14.81
N PRO A 202 7.41 -3.25 14.38
CA PRO A 202 7.33 -1.95 15.03
C PRO A 202 6.74 -2.07 16.43
N SER A 203 7.22 -1.23 17.35
CA SER A 203 6.70 -1.13 18.72
C SER A 203 5.53 -0.16 18.87
N HIS A 204 5.21 0.62 17.84
CA HIS A 204 4.20 1.68 17.88
C HIS A 204 3.31 1.65 16.63
N TYR A 205 2.06 2.08 16.79
CA TYR A 205 1.19 2.54 15.72
C TYR A 205 1.69 3.89 15.18
N GLY A 206 1.25 4.26 13.97
CA GLY A 206 1.59 5.54 13.32
C GLY A 206 1.90 5.40 11.84
N SER A 207 2.49 6.45 11.26
CA SER A 207 2.92 6.46 9.85
C SER A 207 4.38 6.04 9.70
N TYR A 208 4.63 5.19 8.70
CA TYR A 208 5.92 4.57 8.44
C TYR A 208 6.28 4.60 6.96
N HIS A 209 7.58 4.57 6.68
CA HIS A 209 8.12 4.22 5.37
C HIS A 209 8.71 2.82 5.43
N TRP A 210 8.26 1.96 4.51
CA TRP A 210 8.90 0.70 4.19
C TRP A 210 9.91 0.96 3.05
N CYS A 211 11.18 1.03 3.38
CA CYS A 211 12.26 1.35 2.45
C CYS A 211 12.85 0.07 1.88
N TYR A 212 12.90 -0.04 0.55
CA TYR A 212 13.42 -1.20 -0.18
C TYR A 212 14.75 -0.85 -0.83
N ARG A 213 15.84 -1.48 -0.39
CA ARG A 213 17.18 -1.24 -0.95
C ARG A 213 17.72 -2.46 -1.66
N LEU A 214 18.32 -2.24 -2.82
CA LEU A 214 19.03 -3.25 -3.58
C LEU A 214 20.46 -2.76 -3.78
N ASP A 215 21.45 -3.53 -3.31
CA ASP A 215 22.87 -3.20 -3.36
C ASP A 215 23.17 -1.79 -2.79
N GLY A 216 22.48 -1.45 -1.69
CA GLY A 216 22.57 -0.14 -1.02
C GLY A 216 21.72 0.97 -1.64
N LYS A 217 21.26 0.84 -2.89
CA LYS A 217 20.42 1.84 -3.57
C LYS A 217 18.96 1.72 -3.14
N LEU A 218 18.31 2.84 -2.80
CA LEU A 218 16.86 2.88 -2.56
C LEU A 218 16.10 2.71 -3.88
N ILE A 219 15.34 1.63 -4.02
CA ILE A 219 14.64 1.28 -5.27
C ILE A 219 13.11 1.35 -5.14
N ALA A 220 12.57 1.33 -3.92
CA ALA A 220 11.15 1.55 -3.67
C ALA A 220 10.89 2.04 -2.25
N ILE A 221 9.74 2.68 -2.06
CA ILE A 221 9.19 3.05 -0.75
C ILE A 221 7.70 2.75 -0.75
N SER A 222 7.22 2.04 0.28
CA SER A 222 5.81 2.03 0.65
C SER A 222 5.58 2.98 1.83
N VAL A 223 4.62 3.88 1.68
CA VAL A 223 4.14 4.74 2.77
C VAL A 223 2.91 4.05 3.34
N ILE A 224 2.98 3.68 4.62
CA ILE A 224 1.93 2.93 5.29
C ILE A 224 1.57 3.57 6.62
N ASP A 225 0.31 3.42 7.03
CA ASP A 225 -0.12 3.65 8.41
C ASP A 225 -0.36 2.30 9.08
N ILE A 226 0.19 2.10 10.28
CA ILE A 226 -0.08 0.94 11.12
C ILE A 226 -1.03 1.41 12.21
N LEU A 227 -2.26 0.88 12.20
CA LEU A 227 -3.37 1.29 13.06
C LEU A 227 -3.85 0.09 13.90
N PRO A 228 -4.73 0.31 14.91
CA PRO A 228 -5.17 -0.76 15.79
C PRO A 228 -5.79 -1.97 15.07
N GLU A 229 -6.47 -1.77 13.93
CA GLU A 229 -7.15 -2.86 13.22
C GLU A 229 -6.61 -3.15 11.82
N CYS A 230 -5.77 -2.27 11.26
CA CYS A 230 -5.20 -2.51 9.93
C CYS A 230 -3.80 -1.95 9.71
N VAL A 231 -3.11 -2.54 8.73
CA VAL A 231 -2.09 -1.85 7.94
C VAL A 231 -2.82 -1.14 6.80
N SER A 232 -2.56 0.15 6.60
CA SER A 232 -3.16 0.96 5.53
C SER A 232 -2.08 1.42 4.57
N SER A 233 -2.09 0.89 3.35
CA SER A 233 -1.27 1.33 2.22
C SER A 233 -1.70 2.72 1.78
N VAL A 234 -0.82 3.71 1.97
CA VAL A 234 -1.09 5.12 1.62
C VAL A 234 -0.57 5.46 0.23
N TYR A 235 0.71 5.14 -0.04
CA TYR A 235 1.36 5.44 -1.30
C TYR A 235 2.49 4.47 -1.58
N PHE A 236 2.75 4.17 -2.85
CA PHE A 236 3.88 3.34 -3.25
C PHE A 236 4.61 3.98 -4.42
N MET A 237 5.92 4.16 -4.27
CA MET A 237 6.80 4.69 -5.31
C MET A 237 7.98 3.74 -5.51
N TYR A 238 8.46 3.64 -6.75
CA TYR A 238 9.55 2.72 -7.10
C TYR A 238 10.35 3.24 -8.29
N ASP A 239 11.57 2.74 -8.43
CA ASP A 239 12.43 3.00 -9.57
C ASP A 239 11.99 2.13 -10.76
N ARG A 240 11.65 2.76 -11.88
CA ARG A 240 11.11 2.10 -13.09
C ARG A 240 12.05 1.06 -13.68
N ASP A 241 13.34 1.15 -13.40
CA ASP A 241 14.34 0.15 -13.80
C ASP A 241 13.97 -1.27 -13.30
N TYR A 242 13.14 -1.37 -12.25
CA TYR A 242 12.66 -2.62 -11.67
C TYR A 242 11.18 -2.94 -11.97
N GLU A 243 10.56 -2.27 -12.95
CA GLU A 243 9.13 -2.45 -13.29
C GLU A 243 8.78 -3.92 -13.62
N ALA A 244 9.70 -4.65 -14.26
CA ALA A 244 9.55 -6.07 -14.61
C ALA A 244 9.28 -7.00 -13.42
N TYR A 245 9.65 -6.58 -12.20
CA TYR A 245 9.49 -7.33 -10.97
C TYR A 245 8.18 -7.06 -10.24
N SER A 246 7.36 -6.12 -10.73
CA SER A 246 6.05 -5.79 -10.13
C SER A 246 6.12 -5.44 -8.64
N LEU A 247 7.07 -4.58 -8.26
CA LEU A 247 7.35 -4.25 -6.85
C LEU A 247 6.12 -3.77 -6.07
N GLY A 248 5.17 -3.09 -6.70
CA GLY A 248 3.92 -2.70 -6.01
C GLY A 248 3.07 -3.89 -5.53
N LYS A 249 3.04 -4.99 -6.31
CA LYS A 249 2.35 -6.23 -5.88
C LYS A 249 3.14 -6.95 -4.80
N LEU A 250 4.48 -6.91 -4.89
CA LEU A 250 5.34 -7.46 -3.85
C LEU A 250 5.16 -6.71 -2.52
N SER A 251 5.10 -5.37 -2.57
CA SER A 251 4.83 -4.52 -1.39
C SER A 251 3.49 -4.85 -0.75
N ALA A 252 2.42 -4.96 -1.54
CA ALA A 252 1.10 -5.33 -1.00
C ALA A 252 1.10 -6.71 -0.31
N LEU A 253 1.86 -7.69 -0.84
CA LEU A 253 2.03 -8.99 -0.20
C LEU A 253 2.86 -8.87 1.08
N LYS A 254 3.88 -8.01 1.10
CA LYS A 254 4.69 -7.73 2.29
C LYS A 254 3.89 -7.07 3.39
N GLU A 255 3.06 -6.08 3.07
CA GLU A 255 2.15 -5.41 4.00
C GLU A 255 1.08 -6.37 4.55
N CYS A 256 0.61 -7.31 3.73
CA CYS A 256 -0.27 -8.39 4.18
C CYS A 256 0.44 -9.29 5.21
N VAL A 257 1.70 -9.67 4.95
CA VAL A 257 2.52 -10.45 5.90
C VAL A 257 2.76 -9.66 7.17
N LEU A 258 3.10 -8.37 7.08
CA LEU A 258 3.27 -7.51 8.25
C LEU A 258 2.03 -7.54 9.16
N ALA A 259 0.83 -7.39 8.60
CA ALA A 259 -0.40 -7.45 9.39
C ALA A 259 -0.58 -8.82 10.07
N GLN A 260 -0.30 -9.93 9.36
CA GLN A 260 -0.33 -11.28 9.93
C GLN A 260 0.68 -11.46 11.08
N GLU A 261 1.91 -10.96 10.92
CA GLU A 261 2.96 -11.06 11.92
C GLU A 261 2.65 -10.21 13.15
N LEU A 262 2.14 -8.98 12.96
CA LEU A 262 1.70 -8.11 14.05
C LEU A 262 0.55 -8.74 14.85
N HIS A 263 -0.43 -9.33 14.16
CA HIS A 263 -1.52 -10.08 14.80
C HIS A 263 -0.96 -11.23 15.63
N ALA A 264 -0.11 -12.07 15.03
CA ALA A 264 0.50 -13.22 15.69
C ALA A 264 1.38 -12.84 16.89
N ALA A 265 2.01 -11.66 16.86
CA ALA A 265 2.82 -11.13 17.95
C ALA A 265 1.99 -10.57 19.12
N GLY A 266 0.66 -10.56 19.02
CA GLY A 266 -0.24 -10.17 20.11
C GLY A 266 -0.93 -8.82 19.92
N ALA A 267 -1.06 -8.33 18.68
CA ALA A 267 -1.94 -7.23 18.32
C ALA A 267 -3.22 -7.75 17.62
N PRO A 268 -4.19 -8.37 18.34
CA PRO A 268 -5.26 -9.16 17.74
C PRO A 268 -6.24 -8.38 16.85
N GLY A 269 -6.25 -7.06 16.94
CA GLY A 269 -7.04 -6.19 16.06
C GLY A 269 -6.55 -6.18 14.61
N LEU A 270 -5.26 -6.42 14.36
CA LEU A 270 -4.60 -6.24 13.06
C LEU A 270 -4.94 -7.34 12.03
N ASN A 271 -6.20 -7.37 11.62
CA ASN A 271 -6.77 -8.40 10.75
C ASN A 271 -6.87 -7.96 9.29
N TYR A 272 -6.56 -6.70 9.00
CA TYR A 272 -6.89 -6.10 7.73
C TYR A 272 -5.72 -5.36 7.07
N LEU A 273 -5.70 -5.43 5.74
CA LEU A 273 -4.89 -4.58 4.88
C LEU A 273 -5.83 -3.66 4.08
N TYR A 274 -5.68 -2.35 4.25
CA TYR A 274 -6.41 -1.35 3.48
C TYR A 274 -5.52 -0.91 2.30
N LEU A 275 -5.94 -1.23 1.08
CA LEU A 275 -5.20 -0.93 -0.16
C LEU A 275 -5.68 0.38 -0.82
N GLY A 276 -6.26 1.28 -0.04
CA GLY A 276 -6.88 2.51 -0.53
C GLY A 276 -8.24 2.27 -1.19
N TYR A 277 -8.41 2.72 -2.43
CA TYR A 277 -9.69 2.68 -3.14
C TYR A 277 -9.57 2.34 -4.62
N TYR A 278 -10.68 1.85 -5.17
CA TYR A 278 -10.86 1.58 -6.58
C TYR A 278 -11.88 2.55 -7.18
N VAL A 279 -11.56 3.09 -8.35
CA VAL A 279 -12.48 3.88 -9.19
C VAL A 279 -12.76 3.07 -10.44
N HIS A 280 -14.03 2.70 -10.62
CA HIS A 280 -14.44 1.80 -11.70
C HIS A 280 -14.13 2.36 -13.10
N SER A 281 -14.40 3.65 -13.31
CA SER A 281 -14.19 4.32 -14.59
C SER A 281 -12.73 4.66 -14.90
N CYS A 282 -11.81 4.49 -13.96
CA CYS A 282 -10.41 4.89 -14.14
C CYS A 282 -9.57 3.74 -14.69
N GLN A 283 -9.14 3.86 -15.97
CA GLN A 283 -8.33 2.83 -16.61
C GLN A 283 -7.01 2.55 -15.88
N LYS A 284 -6.38 3.58 -15.31
CA LYS A 284 -5.13 3.48 -14.53
C LYS A 284 -5.28 2.54 -13.34
N MET A 285 -6.46 2.45 -12.74
CA MET A 285 -6.72 1.64 -11.55
C MET A 285 -7.26 0.23 -11.86
N ARG A 286 -7.29 -0.18 -13.14
CA ARG A 286 -7.64 -1.56 -13.52
C ARG A 286 -6.70 -2.61 -12.91
N HIS A 287 -5.43 -2.28 -12.70
CA HIS A 287 -4.48 -3.22 -12.08
C HIS A 287 -4.86 -3.56 -10.62
N VAL A 288 -5.47 -2.61 -9.90
CA VAL A 288 -5.97 -2.79 -8.52
C VAL A 288 -7.19 -3.73 -8.51
N TYR A 289 -8.02 -3.69 -9.56
CA TYR A 289 -9.13 -4.64 -9.74
C TYR A 289 -8.65 -6.10 -9.89
N PHE A 290 -7.53 -6.33 -10.58
CA PHE A 290 -6.97 -7.69 -10.72
C PHE A 290 -6.38 -8.23 -9.42
N ILE A 291 -5.90 -7.36 -8.53
CA ILE A 291 -5.56 -7.75 -7.16
C ILE A 291 -6.85 -8.25 -6.49
N ARG A 292 -7.93 -7.45 -6.51
CA ARG A 292 -9.24 -7.82 -5.92
C ARG A 292 -9.84 -9.13 -6.45
N ARG A 293 -9.70 -9.46 -7.73
CA ARG A 293 -10.25 -10.72 -8.30
C ARG A 293 -9.47 -11.97 -7.86
N ASN A 294 -8.21 -11.80 -7.44
CA ASN A 294 -7.31 -12.87 -6.97
C ASN A 294 -7.15 -12.91 -5.43
N LEU A 295 -7.66 -11.91 -4.73
CA LEU A 295 -7.95 -11.94 -3.29
C LEU A 295 -9.31 -12.63 -3.12
N GLY A 296 -9.38 -13.72 -2.37
CA GLY A 296 -10.57 -14.58 -2.25
C GLY A 296 -11.86 -13.83 -1.92
N HIS A 297 -13.00 -14.46 -2.24
CA HIS A 297 -14.35 -13.93 -2.04
C HIS A 297 -14.59 -13.42 -0.62
N GLY A 298 -14.60 -12.10 -0.48
CA GLY A 298 -15.09 -11.39 0.70
C GLY A 298 -14.88 -9.91 0.43
N MET A 299 -15.86 -9.05 0.71
CA MET A 299 -15.78 -7.59 0.56
C MET A 299 -16.12 -7.01 -0.81
N ILE A 300 -17.34 -7.32 -1.28
CA ILE A 300 -18.39 -6.37 -1.67
C ILE A 300 -19.63 -7.22 -1.94
N ASP A 301 -20.76 -6.77 -1.41
CA ASP A 301 -22.08 -7.38 -1.58
C ASP A 301 -22.31 -7.83 -3.04
N ARG A 302 -22.58 -9.13 -3.22
CA ARG A 302 -22.84 -9.77 -4.54
C ARG A 302 -24.00 -9.11 -5.28
N GLN A 303 -24.84 -8.32 -4.59
CA GLN A 303 -25.97 -7.62 -5.21
C GLN A 303 -25.59 -6.41 -6.08
N TYR A 304 -24.40 -5.81 -5.92
CA TYR A 304 -23.99 -4.65 -6.73
C TYR A 304 -23.19 -4.98 -8.01
N LEU A 305 -22.83 -6.24 -8.24
CA LEU A 305 -22.02 -6.65 -9.40
C LEU A 305 -22.79 -7.43 -10.48
N LYS A 306 -24.12 -7.55 -10.37
CA LYS A 306 -24.97 -8.18 -11.41
C LYS A 306 -25.52 -7.20 -12.46
N GLY A 307 -25.13 -5.93 -12.45
CA GLY A 307 -25.68 -4.90 -13.36
C GLY A 307 -24.78 -4.43 -14.52
N VAL A 308 -23.56 -4.97 -14.71
CA VAL A 308 -22.56 -4.37 -15.64
C VAL A 308 -21.96 -5.38 -16.63
N PHE A 309 -22.74 -6.37 -17.09
CA PHE A 309 -22.31 -7.29 -18.16
C PHE A 309 -23.42 -7.64 -19.16
N ARG A 310 -24.32 -6.70 -19.48
CA ARG A 310 -25.20 -6.76 -20.66
C ARG A 310 -25.49 -5.36 -21.20
N ALA A 311 -24.61 -4.86 -22.08
CA ALA A 311 -24.80 -3.81 -23.10
C ALA A 311 -23.40 -3.32 -23.51
N GLY A 312 -22.91 -3.40 -24.73
CA GLY A 312 -23.44 -4.00 -25.94
C GLY A 312 -22.27 -4.60 -26.73
N SER A 313 -22.46 -5.84 -27.16
CA SER A 313 -22.15 -6.20 -28.54
C SER A 313 -23.21 -5.53 -29.40
N VAL A 314 -22.79 -4.79 -30.42
CA VAL A 314 -23.35 -4.67 -31.78
C VAL A 314 -22.67 -3.43 -32.37
N ASP A 315 -21.88 -3.72 -33.42
CA ASP A 315 -21.29 -2.88 -34.48
C ASP A 315 -20.40 -1.69 -34.12
#